data_AF-A0A9Q3LEG5-F1
#
_entry.id   AF-A0A9Q3LEG5-F1
#
_cell.length_a   1.000
_cell.length_b   1.000
_cell.length_c   1.000
_cell.angle_alpha   90.00
_cell.angle_beta   90.00
_cell.angle_gamma   90.00
#
_symmetry.space_group_name_H-M   'P 1'
#
loop_
_entity.id
_entity.type
_entity.pdbx_description
1 polymer ?
#
loop_
_entity_poly.entity_id
_entity_poly.type
_entity_poly.pdbx_seq_one_letter_code
_entity_poly.pdbx_strand_id
1 'polypeptide(L)' 'MEVFSERRLAKDHAARIRQGYSAYAETDTLASLIKKELQICNLRVYEDLTEFGCWFIPVTDEH' A
#
# COMPACT_ATOMS: atom_id res chain seq x y z
N MET A 1 17.08 15.20 4.04
CA MET A 1 17.61 13.91 3.51
C MET A 1 16.64 12.81 3.94
N GLU A 2 15.49 12.66 3.27
CA GLU A 2 14.34 11.90 3.82
C GLU A 2 13.80 10.79 2.90
N VAL A 3 14.55 10.43 1.84
CA VAL A 3 14.14 9.40 0.87
C VAL A 3 14.24 7.95 1.41
N PHE A 4 14.86 7.76 2.60
CA PHE A 4 14.94 6.43 3.23
C PHE A 4 13.61 5.97 3.83
N SER A 5 12.71 6.90 4.16
CA SER A 5 11.44 6.57 4.83
C SER A 5 10.41 5.99 3.86
N GLU A 6 10.37 6.44 2.60
CA GLU A 6 9.32 6.04 1.64
C GLU A 6 9.30 4.54 1.34
N ARG A 7 10.48 3.92 1.15
CA ARG A 7 10.58 2.46 0.96
C ARG A 7 10.22 1.67 2.22
N ARG A 8 10.55 2.22 3.40
CA ARG A 8 10.26 1.61 4.70
C ARG A 8 8.76 1.71 5.01
N LEU A 9 8.16 2.86 4.76
CA LEU A 9 6.72 3.11 4.76
C LEU A 9 6.01 2.17 3.80
N ALA A 10 6.48 2.07 2.54
CA ALA A 10 5.85 1.17 1.57
C ALA A 10 5.81 -0.28 2.05
N LYS A 11 6.90 -0.76 2.64
CA LYS A 11 6.95 -2.10 3.25
C LYS A 11 6.06 -2.24 4.47
N ASP A 12 6.01 -1.24 5.34
CA ASP A 12 5.14 -1.25 6.52
C ASP A 12 3.66 -1.27 6.13
N HIS A 13 3.29 -0.42 5.16
CA HIS A 13 1.97 -0.40 4.55
C HIS A 13 1.64 -1.74 3.89
N ALA A 14 2.52 -2.29 3.05
CA ALA A 14 2.32 -3.60 2.44
C ALA A 14 2.16 -4.71 3.49
N ALA A 15 2.92 -4.67 4.59
CA ALA A 15 2.80 -5.62 5.70
C ALA A 15 1.46 -5.48 6.44
N ARG A 16 1.02 -4.25 6.70
CA ARG A 16 -0.29 -3.94 7.28
C ARG A 16 -1.43 -4.45 6.40
N ILE A 17 -1.37 -4.19 5.10
CA ILE A 17 -2.34 -4.69 4.13
C ILE A 17 -2.36 -6.22 4.10
N ARG A 18 -1.19 -6.87 4.15
CA ARG A 18 -1.10 -8.33 4.29
C ARG A 18 -1.72 -8.86 5.59
N GLN A 19 -1.81 -8.05 6.63
CA GLN A 19 -2.47 -8.40 7.89
C GLN A 19 -3.96 -8.05 7.92
N GLY A 20 -4.53 -7.51 6.84
CA GLY A 20 -5.94 -7.10 6.77
C GLY A 20 -6.20 -5.65 7.16
N TYR A 21 -5.16 -4.82 7.28
CA TYR A 21 -5.30 -3.38 7.55
C TYR A 21 -5.23 -2.53 6.28
N SER A 22 -6.02 -1.46 6.19
CA SER A 22 -5.88 -0.47 5.12
C SER A 22 -4.62 0.39 5.29
N ALA A 23 -4.05 0.81 4.17
CA ALA A 23 -2.93 1.74 4.10
C ALA A 23 -3.28 2.96 3.25
N TYR A 24 -2.79 4.12 3.65
CA TYR A 24 -2.89 5.35 2.89
C TYR A 24 -1.53 5.74 2.34
N ALA A 25 -1.49 6.06 1.05
CA ALA A 25 -0.31 6.58 0.37
C ALA A 25 -0.53 8.05 0.04
N GLU A 26 0.22 8.91 0.71
CA GLU A 26 0.14 10.36 0.55
C GLU A 26 0.81 10.85 -0.75
N THR A 27 1.70 10.05 -1.35
CA THR A 27 2.38 10.37 -2.61
C THR A 27 2.24 9.25 -3.63
N ASP A 28 2.24 9.64 -4.91
CA ASP A 28 2.18 8.72 -6.04
C ASP A 28 3.37 7.75 -6.08
N THR A 29 4.53 8.21 -5.61
CA THR A 29 5.74 7.38 -5.46
C THR A 29 5.55 6.31 -4.38
N LEU A 30 4.98 6.67 -3.22
CA LEU A 30 4.66 5.71 -2.16
C LEU A 30 3.61 4.71 -2.62
N ALA A 31 2.56 5.18 -3.30
CA ALA A 31 1.50 4.34 -3.86
C ALA A 31 2.06 3.32 -4.87
N SER A 32 2.91 3.78 -5.78
CA SER A 32 3.59 2.93 -6.76
C SER A 32 4.49 1.88 -6.11
N LEU A 33 5.22 2.23 -5.04
CA LEU A 33 6.05 1.29 -4.29
C LEU A 33 5.20 0.23 -3.57
N ILE A 34 4.14 0.65 -2.89
CA ILE A 34 3.20 -0.24 -2.19
C ILE A 34 2.55 -1.20 -3.18
N LYS A 35 2.01 -0.67 -4.29
CA LYS A 35 1.40 -1.46 -5.37
C LYS A 35 2.37 -2.51 -5.93
N LYS A 36 3.64 -2.14 -6.15
CA LYS A 36 4.65 -3.07 -6.67
C LYS A 36 4.94 -4.21 -5.69
N GLU A 37 5.10 -3.92 -4.39
CA GLU A 37 5.29 -4.96 -3.36
C GLU A 37 4.06 -5.88 -3.25
N LEU A 38 2.85 -5.32 -3.30
CA LEU A 38 1.60 -6.08 -3.24
C LEU A 38 1.40 -6.98 -4.46
N GLN A 39 1.76 -6.49 -5.65
CA GLN A 39 1.72 -7.23 -6.89
C GLN A 39 2.72 -8.39 -6.88
N ILE A 40 3.94 -8.19 -6.36
CA ILE A 40 4.92 -9.27 -6.14
C ILE A 40 4.36 -10.32 -5.18
N CYS A 41 3.61 -9.88 -4.17
CA CYS A 41 3.00 -10.76 -3.19
C CYS A 41 1.69 -11.43 -3.67
N ASN A 42 1.22 -11.09 -4.88
CA ASN A 42 -0.06 -11.55 -5.45
C ASN A 42 -1.25 -11.31 -4.50
N LEU A 43 -1.21 -10.24 -3.71
CA LEU A 43 -2.26 -9.89 -2.76
C LEU A 43 -3.35 -9.09 -3.48
N ARG A 44 -4.62 -9.46 -3.28
CA ARG A 44 -5.75 -8.67 -3.77
C ARG A 44 -5.99 -7.50 -2.83
N VAL A 45 -5.85 -6.30 -3.36
CA VAL A 45 -6.11 -5.05 -2.66
C VAL A 45 -6.99 -4.18 -3.55
N TYR A 46 -7.86 -3.40 -2.93
CA TYR A 46 -8.57 -2.33 -3.59
C TYR A 46 -7.70 -1.08 -3.53
N GLU A 47 -7.45 -0.46 -4.69
CA GLU A 47 -6.78 0.83 -4.79
C GLU A 47 -7.84 1.91 -5.08
N ASP A 48 -7.93 2.91 -4.21
CA ASP A 48 -8.84 4.04 -4.36
C ASP A 48 -8.04 5.34 -4.45
N LEU A 49 -7.96 5.87 -5.68
CA LEU A 49 -7.23 7.09 -6.00
C LEU A 49 -8.14 8.30 -5.75
N THR A 50 -7.72 9.13 -4.81
CA THR A 50 -8.39 10.37 -4.43
C THR A 50 -7.54 11.58 -4.82
N GLU A 51 -8.13 12.78 -4.87
CA GLU A 51 -7.41 14.03 -5.17
C GLU A 51 -6.27 14.34 -4.19
N PHE A 52 -6.26 13.72 -3.00
CA PHE A 52 -5.25 13.94 -1.98
C PHE A 52 -4.21 12.82 -1.87
N GLY A 53 -4.44 11.66 -2.50
CA GLY A 53 -3.58 10.48 -2.37
C GLY A 53 -4.29 9.17 -2.75
N CYS A 54 -3.66 8.03 -2.47
CA CYS A 54 -4.15 6.71 -2.83
C CYS A 54 -4.40 5.83 -1.60
N TRP A 55 -5.58 5.27 -1.48
CA TRP A 55 -5.94 4.29 -0.45
C TRP A 55 -5.76 2.87 -0.96
N PHE A 56 -5.16 2.02 -0.14
CA PHE A 56 -5.00 0.59 -0.38
C PHE A 56 -5.73 -0.19 0.70
N ILE A 57 -6.78 -0.92 0.31
CA ILE A 57 -7.64 -1.65 1.23
C ILE A 57 -7.49 -3.14 0.92
N PRO A 58 -7.00 -3.98 1.84
CA PRO A 58 -6.88 -5.40 1.58
C PRO A 58 -8.25 -6.03 1.37
N VAL A 59 -8.36 -6.84 0.32
CA VAL A 59 -9.52 -7.69 0.13
C VAL A 59 -9.23 -8.97 0.89
N THR A 60 -9.42 -8.95 2.21
CA THR A 60 -9.43 -10.19 3.01
C THR A 60 -10.67 -10.96 2.62
N ASP A 61 -10.48 -11.95 1.74
CA ASP A 61 -11.46 -12.99 1.49
C ASP A 61 -11.52 -13.83 2.77
N GLU A 62 -12.36 -13.40 3.72
CA GLU A 62 -12.79 -14.26 4.82
C GLU A 62 -13.72 -15.33 4.23
N HIS A 63 -13.14 -16.47 3.86
CA HIS A 63 -13.88 -17.72 3.69
C HIS A 63 -13.11 -18.91 4.28
#